data_AF-A0A1B2HC66-F1
#
_entry.id   AF-A0A1B2HC66-F1
#
_cell.length_a   1.000
_cell.length_b   1.000
_cell.length_c   1.000
_cell.angle_alpha   90.00
_cell.angle_beta   90.00
_cell.angle_gamma   90.00
#
_symmetry.space_group_name_H-M   'P 1'
#
loop_
_entity.id
_entity.type
_entity.pdbx_description
1 polymer ?
#
loop_
_entity_poly.entity_id
_entity_poly.type
_entity_poly.pdbx_seq_one_letter_code
_entity_poly.pdbx_strand_id
1 'polypeptide(L)'
;MTIPHQSTEDTTMTASPEPAVRVTEYTVSCLPQGHPQEHNFSLTVAERSPGRWAVQRYSSCYDADGNRGYEFVSTGRGDDFVARFRHSLDDALALASGSLRP
;
A
#
# COMPACT_ATOMS: atom_id res chain seq x y z
N MET A 1 41.78 4.21 -55.25
CA MET A 1 40.71 3.37 -54.66
C MET A 1 40.46 3.88 -53.25
N THR A 2 39.37 4.61 -53.07
CA THR A 2 38.94 5.22 -51.80
C THR A 2 38.06 4.22 -51.06
N ILE A 3 38.36 3.93 -49.80
CA ILE A 3 37.43 3.24 -48.89
C ILE A 3 37.04 4.25 -47.81
N PRO A 4 35.80 4.72 -47.77
CA PRO A 4 35.23 5.30 -46.57
C PRO A 4 34.34 4.24 -45.91
N HIS A 5 34.62 3.84 -44.69
CA HIS A 5 33.59 3.28 -43.81
C HIS A 5 33.76 3.92 -42.44
N GLN A 6 33.05 5.03 -42.26
CA GLN A 6 32.74 5.56 -40.94
C GLN A 6 31.84 4.53 -40.25
N SER A 7 32.30 3.99 -39.12
CA SER A 7 31.45 3.27 -38.19
C SER A 7 30.56 4.29 -37.48
N THR A 8 29.27 4.30 -37.81
CA THR A 8 28.23 4.93 -36.98
C THR A 8 27.97 4.04 -35.78
N GLU A 9 28.60 4.35 -34.66
CA GLU A 9 28.20 3.85 -33.35
C GLU A 9 26.92 4.60 -32.94
N ASP A 10 25.76 3.97 -33.17
CA ASP A 10 24.47 4.44 -32.66
C ASP A 10 24.46 4.29 -31.14
N THR A 11 24.91 5.35 -30.46
CA THR A 11 24.83 5.47 -29.00
C THR A 11 23.37 5.68 -28.64
N THR A 12 22.65 4.58 -28.38
CA THR A 12 21.30 4.65 -27.83
C THR A 12 21.40 5.19 -26.40
N MET A 13 21.20 6.50 -26.23
CA MET A 13 21.02 7.13 -24.93
C MET A 13 19.79 6.49 -24.26
N THR A 14 20.01 5.59 -23.29
CA THR A 14 18.95 5.03 -22.48
C THR A 14 18.32 6.14 -21.67
N ALA A 15 17.15 6.62 -22.10
CA ALA A 15 16.36 7.58 -21.34
C ALA A 15 16.07 7.00 -19.95
N SER A 16 16.32 7.80 -18.90
CA SER A 16 16.01 7.41 -17.53
C SER A 16 14.50 7.18 -17.39
N PRO A 17 14.04 6.11 -16.72
CA PRO A 17 12.61 5.86 -16.55
C PRO A 17 11.93 7.03 -15.84
N GLU A 18 10.75 7.41 -16.32
CA GLU A 18 9.92 8.43 -15.68
C GLU A 18 9.34 7.89 -14.36
N PRO A 19 9.39 8.66 -13.25
CA PRO A 19 8.87 8.20 -11.97
C PRO A 19 7.35 8.02 -12.02
N ALA A 20 6.85 6.89 -11.52
CA ALA A 20 5.42 6.65 -11.36
C ALA A 20 4.94 7.05 -9.95
N VAL A 21 3.84 7.79 -9.88
CA VAL A 21 3.17 8.15 -8.63
C VAL A 21 1.94 7.27 -8.46
N ARG A 22 1.76 6.72 -7.25
CA ARG A 22 0.52 6.02 -6.86
C ARG A 22 0.18 6.26 -5.41
N VAL A 23 -1.09 6.13 -5.07
CA VAL A 23 -1.54 6.17 -3.67
C VAL A 23 -1.20 4.85 -3.01
N THR A 24 -0.51 4.91 -1.88
CA THR A 24 -0.12 3.73 -1.09
C THR A 24 -0.74 3.72 0.30
N GLU A 25 -1.41 4.80 0.69
CA GLU A 25 -1.99 4.93 2.02
C GLU A 25 -3.19 5.88 2.01
N TYR A 26 -4.22 5.51 2.75
CA TYR A 26 -5.35 6.36 3.11
C TYR A 26 -5.45 6.44 4.63
N THR A 27 -5.90 7.58 5.13
CA THR A 27 -6.28 7.76 6.53
C THR A 27 -7.79 7.94 6.60
N VAL A 28 -8.45 7.15 7.45
CA VAL A 28 -9.89 7.22 7.68
C VAL A 28 -10.10 7.65 9.13
N SER A 29 -10.76 8.77 9.34
CA SER A 29 -11.04 9.34 10.66
C SER A 29 -12.52 9.67 10.79
N CYS A 30 -13.06 9.47 11.99
CA CYS A 30 -14.40 9.95 12.33
C CYS A 30 -14.43 11.40 12.83
N LEU A 31 -13.27 12.04 12.97
CA LEU A 31 -13.14 13.44 13.36
C LEU A 31 -12.89 14.33 12.13
N PRO A 32 -13.28 15.62 12.18
CA PRO A 32 -12.94 16.56 11.13
C PRO A 32 -11.43 16.64 10.90
N GLN A 33 -11.04 16.84 9.65
CA GLN A 33 -9.63 17.04 9.28
C GLN A 33 -9.04 18.21 10.07
N GLY A 34 -7.87 18.00 10.66
CA GLY A 34 -7.16 18.99 11.47
C GLY A 34 -7.61 19.05 12.93
N HIS A 35 -8.55 18.20 13.35
CA HIS A 35 -8.89 18.09 14.77
C HIS A 35 -7.65 17.63 15.57
N PRO A 36 -7.31 18.23 16.72
CA PRO A 36 -6.07 17.93 17.45
C PRO A 36 -5.94 16.46 17.88
N GLN A 37 -7.08 15.77 18.02
CA GLN A 37 -7.13 14.34 18.38
C GLN A 37 -7.34 13.40 17.18
N GLU A 38 -7.36 13.89 15.94
CA GLU A 38 -7.62 13.09 14.73
C GLU A 38 -6.77 11.80 14.70
N HIS A 39 -5.49 11.90 15.05
CA HIS A 39 -4.55 10.77 15.11
C HIS A 39 -4.98 9.62 16.04
N ASN A 40 -5.78 9.88 17.09
CA ASN A 40 -6.25 8.85 18.03
C ASN A 40 -7.48 8.10 17.51
N PHE A 41 -8.22 8.71 16.60
CA PHE A 41 -9.48 8.21 16.04
C PHE A 41 -9.36 7.84 14.57
N SER A 42 -8.13 7.77 14.07
CA SER A 42 -7.83 7.39 12.69
C SER A 42 -7.44 5.93 12.56
N LEU A 43 -7.84 5.33 11.45
CA LEU A 43 -7.32 4.07 10.92
C LEU A 43 -6.51 4.36 9.66
N THR A 44 -5.43 3.60 9.48
CA THR A 44 -4.58 3.67 8.29
C THR A 44 -4.94 2.50 7.37
N VAL A 45 -5.23 2.77 6.10
CA VAL A 45 -5.41 1.77 5.06
C VAL A 45 -4.19 1.83 4.15
N ALA A 46 -3.25 0.90 4.31
CA ALA A 46 -1.95 0.93 3.63
C ALA A 46 -1.75 -0.25 2.68
N GLU A 47 -1.23 0.02 1.49
CA GLU A 47 -0.83 -1.00 0.52
C GLU A 47 0.42 -1.72 1.06
N ARG A 48 0.34 -3.05 1.19
CA ARG A 48 1.44 -3.90 1.69
C ARG A 48 2.07 -4.75 0.60
N SER A 49 1.32 -5.02 -0.45
CA SER A 49 1.78 -5.55 -1.74
C SER A 49 0.78 -5.11 -2.82
N PRO A 50 1.12 -5.19 -4.12
CA PRO A 50 0.25 -4.69 -5.18
C PRO A 50 -1.19 -5.20 -5.07
N GLY A 51 -2.14 -4.27 -4.84
CA GLY A 51 -3.56 -4.58 -4.70
C GLY A 51 -3.95 -5.32 -3.41
N ARG A 52 -3.06 -5.35 -2.41
CA ARG A 52 -3.28 -5.98 -1.10
C ARG A 52 -3.08 -4.95 0.00
N TRP A 53 -4.18 -4.59 0.65
CA TRP A 53 -4.26 -3.50 1.61
C TRP A 53 -4.46 -4.02 3.02
N ALA A 54 -3.86 -3.37 4.00
CA ALA A 54 -4.05 -3.66 5.41
C ALA A 54 -4.75 -2.48 6.08
N VAL A 55 -5.79 -2.77 6.86
CA VAL A 55 -6.39 -1.79 7.77
C VAL A 55 -5.65 -1.85 9.09
N GLN A 56 -5.16 -0.72 9.57
CA GLN A 56 -4.25 -0.65 10.70
C GLN A 56 -4.62 0.42 11.71
N ARG A 57 -4.29 0.12 12.97
CA ARG A 57 -4.23 1.09 14.05
C ARG A 57 -2.97 0.82 14.84
N TYR A 58 -2.06 1.79 14.86
CA TYR A 58 -0.71 1.60 15.39
C TYR A 58 -0.06 0.36 14.75
N SER A 59 0.34 -0.64 15.54
CA SER A 59 1.00 -1.86 15.08
C SER A 59 0.05 -3.05 14.86
N SER A 60 -1.27 -2.83 14.92
CA SER A 60 -2.29 -3.89 14.73
C SER A 60 -2.91 -3.81 13.34
N CYS A 61 -3.11 -4.96 12.70
CA CYS A 61 -3.92 -5.13 11.50
C CYS A 61 -5.31 -5.67 11.88
N TYR A 62 -6.34 -5.28 11.14
CA TYR A 62 -7.70 -5.77 11.31
C TYR A 62 -8.08 -6.75 10.19
N ASP A 63 -8.71 -7.87 10.56
CA ASP A 63 -9.33 -8.79 9.60
C ASP A 63 -10.76 -8.33 9.23
N ALA A 64 -11.41 -9.04 8.32
CA ALA A 64 -12.74 -8.69 7.82
C ALA A 64 -13.82 -8.70 8.91
N ASP A 65 -13.61 -9.48 9.98
CA ASP A 65 -14.51 -9.57 11.13
C ASP A 65 -14.20 -8.48 12.19
N GLY A 66 -13.19 -7.64 11.95
CA GLY A 66 -12.74 -6.60 12.87
C GLY A 66 -11.85 -7.12 14.02
N ASN A 67 -11.40 -8.37 13.98
CA ASN A 67 -10.43 -8.88 14.95
C ASN A 67 -9.06 -8.28 14.68
N ARG A 68 -8.36 -7.95 15.75
CA ARG A 68 -7.00 -7.40 15.69
C ARG A 68 -5.94 -8.50 15.71
N GLY A 69 -5.01 -8.44 14.78
CA GLY A 69 -3.77 -9.20 14.78
C GLY A 69 -2.58 -8.25 14.91
N TYR A 70 -1.66 -8.52 15.82
CA TYR A 70 -0.42 -7.75 15.90
C TYR A 70 0.55 -8.24 14.82
N GLU A 71 1.08 -7.33 13.99
CA GLU A 71 2.11 -7.69 13.00
C GLU A 71 3.48 -7.74 13.72
N PHE A 72 3.79 -8.85 14.40
CA PHE A 72 5.12 -9.03 15.01
C PHE A 72 6.14 -9.47 13.96
N VAL A 73 7.35 -8.94 14.13
CA VAL A 73 8.49 -8.95 13.21
C VAL A 73 8.80 -10.35 12.62
N SER A 74 8.89 -10.37 11.29
CA SER A 74 9.57 -11.30 10.36
C SER A 74 9.25 -12.81 10.31
N THR A 75 8.75 -13.48 11.35
CA THR A 75 8.53 -14.95 11.29
C THR A 75 7.07 -15.38 11.22
N GLY A 76 6.13 -14.47 11.50
CA GLY A 76 4.68 -14.72 11.50
C GLY A 76 3.92 -14.27 10.24
N ARG A 77 4.63 -13.79 9.20
CA ARG A 77 4.04 -13.41 7.90
C ARG A 77 3.78 -14.64 7.00
N GLY A 78 3.27 -15.72 7.60
CA GLY A 78 2.81 -16.86 6.83
C GLY A 78 1.67 -16.46 5.89
N ASP A 79 1.47 -17.23 4.84
CA ASP A 79 0.40 -17.00 3.87
C ASP A 79 -0.97 -16.84 4.54
N ASP A 80 -1.20 -17.50 5.67
CA ASP A 80 -2.43 -17.38 6.48
C ASP A 80 -2.63 -15.97 7.05
N PHE A 81 -1.57 -15.32 7.53
CA PHE A 81 -1.67 -13.95 8.03
C PHE A 81 -1.97 -13.00 6.88
N VAL A 82 -1.30 -13.19 5.74
CA VAL A 82 -1.53 -12.40 4.53
C VAL A 82 -2.97 -12.59 4.05
N ALA A 83 -3.47 -13.82 3.96
CA ALA A 83 -4.83 -14.11 3.54
C ALA A 83 -5.89 -13.50 4.47
N ARG A 84 -5.61 -13.48 5.78
CA ARG A 84 -6.56 -12.97 6.78
C ARG A 84 -6.57 -11.45 6.91
N PHE A 85 -5.41 -10.81 6.82
CA PHE A 85 -5.23 -9.38 7.12
C PHE A 85 -4.86 -8.53 5.90
N ARG A 86 -5.00 -9.07 4.69
CA ARG A 86 -4.87 -8.33 3.44
C ARG A 86 -6.17 -8.38 2.66
N HIS A 87 -6.69 -7.21 2.37
CA HIS A 87 -7.97 -6.99 1.74
C HIS A 87 -7.78 -6.37 0.36
N SER A 88 -8.84 -6.35 -0.44
CA SER A 88 -8.93 -5.42 -1.57
C SER A 88 -8.97 -3.97 -1.04
N LEU A 89 -8.72 -2.98 -1.90
CA LEU A 89 -8.82 -1.58 -1.49
C LEU A 89 -10.25 -1.23 -1.04
N ASP A 90 -11.25 -1.65 -1.81
CA ASP A 90 -12.67 -1.40 -1.51
C ASP A 90 -13.08 -2.02 -0.16
N ASP A 91 -12.71 -3.28 0.09
CA ASP A 91 -13.02 -3.95 1.35
C ASP A 91 -12.28 -3.29 2.53
N ALA A 92 -11.04 -2.87 2.34
CA ALA A 92 -10.26 -2.18 3.38
C ALA A 92 -10.87 -0.82 3.76
N LEU A 93 -11.34 -0.05 2.76
CA LEU A 93 -12.03 1.23 3.00
C LEU A 93 -13.40 1.00 3.64
N ALA A 94 -14.14 -0.03 3.21
CA ALA A 94 -15.41 -0.40 3.82
C ALA A 94 -15.23 -0.81 5.29
N LEU A 95 -14.21 -1.63 5.59
CA LEU A 95 -13.86 -2.03 6.95
C LEU A 95 -13.46 -0.83 7.81
N ALA A 96 -12.59 0.05 7.31
CA ALA A 96 -12.12 1.21 8.05
C ALA A 96 -13.22 2.25 8.33
N SER A 97 -14.19 2.40 7.42
CA SER A 97 -15.34 3.29 7.60
C SER A 97 -16.48 2.68 8.42
N GLY A 98 -16.40 1.39 8.76
CA GLY A 98 -17.48 0.65 9.43
C GLY A 98 -18.67 0.32 8.53
N SER A 99 -18.50 0.47 7.21
CA SER A 99 -19.51 0.10 6.20
C SER A 99 -19.49 -1.40 5.88
N LEU A 100 -18.37 -2.08 6.15
CA LEU A 100 -18.28 -3.53 6.16
C LEU A 100 -18.84 -4.02 7.50
N ARG A 101 -20.08 -4.52 7.50
CA ARG A 101 -20.64 -5.24 8.66
C ARG A 101 -20.28 -6.72 8.54
N PRO A 102 -19.85 -7.39 9.63
CA PRO A 102 -19.77 -8.85 9.66
C PRO A 102 -21.16 -9.49 9.55
#